data_AF-A0A397E1N5-F1
#
_entry.id   AF-A0A397E1N5-F1
#
_cell.length_a   1.000
_cell.length_b   1.000
_cell.length_c   1.000
_cell.angle_alpha   90.00
_cell.angle_beta   90.00
_cell.angle_gamma   90.00
#
_symmetry.space_group_name_H-M   'P 1'
#
loop_
_entity.id
_entity.type
_entity.pdbx_description
1 polymer ?
#
loop_
_entity_poly.entity_id
_entity_poly.type
_entity_poly.pdbx_seq_one_letter_code
_entity_poly.pdbx_strand_id
1 'polypeptide(L)'
;MAVLGLLEHGSGVEAGAVTTGVPQNPTVPGGECVRMFHSKGDVGCFSLDKDGSRARLVSVTSADAFHHDKLKENSIVLLPDSLFSTENVAKLNGAFIKGLLVYPTSSSSTSFNYESTHPQGKGTVDGVLNPVFGEYAWNPSGRGVMSASLPYPVVEVASEAKAAEFLELARKNERAPVESTFGVVYRGAMAYYFGPAKMDSISCLSFKNIYGNRSPKCLP
;
A
#
# COMPACT_ATOMS: atom_id res chain seq x y z
N MET A 1 67.90 36.28 23.70
CA MET A 1 66.71 37.10 23.36
C MET A 1 65.48 36.21 23.48
N ALA A 2 64.38 36.78 23.96
CA ALA A 2 63.06 36.18 24.28
C ALA A 2 62.41 35.47 23.06
N VAL A 3 61.31 34.70 23.09
CA VAL A 3 60.05 34.59 23.89
C VAL A 3 59.51 33.16 23.64
N LEU A 4 59.15 32.35 24.65
CA LEU A 4 57.79 31.94 25.09
C LEU A 4 56.68 31.70 24.02
N GLY A 5 55.89 30.62 24.18
CA GLY A 5 54.58 30.40 23.55
C GLY A 5 54.26 28.92 23.32
N LEU A 6 53.77 28.19 24.34
CA LEU A 6 52.36 27.90 24.67
C LEU A 6 51.75 26.71 23.91
N LEU A 7 51.22 25.78 24.72
CA LEU A 7 50.49 24.55 24.43
C LEU A 7 49.33 24.72 23.44
N GLU A 8 49.10 23.70 22.59
CA GLU A 8 47.75 23.15 22.42
C GLU A 8 47.80 21.62 22.28
N HIS A 9 47.18 20.95 23.25
CA HIS A 9 46.83 19.54 23.19
C HIS A 9 45.69 19.38 22.18
N GLY A 10 46.02 18.95 20.96
CA GLY A 10 45.01 18.40 20.06
C GLY A 10 44.66 16.99 20.52
N SER A 11 43.70 16.86 21.44
CA SER A 11 43.00 15.58 21.60
C SER A 11 42.30 15.31 20.26
N GLY A 12 42.90 14.43 19.46
CA GLY A 12 42.23 13.87 18.30
C GLY A 12 40.96 13.19 18.80
N VAL A 13 39.82 13.84 18.61
CA VAL A 13 38.52 13.21 18.74
C VAL A 13 38.55 12.07 17.73
N GLU A 14 38.60 10.83 18.23
CA GLU A 14 38.19 9.67 17.45
C GLU A 14 36.72 9.90 17.10
N ALA A 15 36.50 10.59 15.99
CA ALA A 15 35.25 10.55 15.28
C ALA A 15 35.13 9.10 14.79
N GLY A 16 34.56 8.26 15.64
CA GLY A 16 34.06 6.96 15.24
C GLY A 16 33.14 7.21 14.06
N ALA A 17 33.65 6.94 12.86
CA ALA A 17 32.81 6.74 11.72
C ALA A 17 31.92 5.57 12.11
N VAL A 18 30.72 5.90 12.62
CA VAL A 18 29.64 4.94 12.73
C VAL A 18 29.47 4.50 11.29
N THR A 19 30.03 3.34 10.97
CA THR A 19 29.69 2.59 9.77
C THR A 19 28.23 2.21 9.98
N THR A 20 27.34 3.17 9.73
CA THR A 20 25.91 2.94 9.63
C THR A 20 25.80 1.96 8.47
N GLY A 21 25.68 0.68 8.82
CA GLY A 21 25.48 -0.38 7.86
C GLY A 21 24.40 0.07 6.90
N VAL A 22 24.62 -0.17 5.60
CA VAL A 22 23.64 0.10 4.55
C VAL A 22 22.26 -0.29 5.10
N PRO A 23 21.28 0.64 5.15
CA PRO A 23 19.96 0.32 5.65
C PRO A 23 19.49 -0.93 4.92
N GLN A 24 19.25 -2.01 5.66
CA GLN A 24 18.60 -3.15 5.05
C GLN A 24 17.26 -2.61 4.53
N ASN A 25 17.03 -2.75 3.23
CA ASN A 25 15.76 -2.47 2.60
C ASN A 25 15.00 -3.80 2.57
N PRO A 26 14.28 -4.17 3.65
CA PRO A 26 13.55 -5.43 3.67
C PRO A 26 12.54 -5.41 2.52
N THR A 27 12.68 -6.35 1.60
CA THR A 27 11.63 -6.65 0.63
C THR A 27 10.45 -7.24 1.40
N VAL A 28 9.22 -6.87 1.03
CA VAL A 28 8.03 -7.49 1.61
C VAL A 28 7.82 -8.83 0.91
N PRO A 29 8.06 -9.99 1.57
CA PRO A 29 7.61 -11.25 1.00
C PRO A 29 6.08 -11.32 1.11
N GLY A 30 5.38 -11.71 0.05
CA GLY A 30 3.95 -12.03 0.11
C GLY A 30 3.19 -11.80 -1.20
N GLY A 31 1.88 -11.58 -1.08
CA GLY A 31 0.93 -11.51 -2.19
C GLY A 31 0.73 -10.09 -2.70
N GLU A 32 0.71 -9.91 -4.01
CA GLU A 32 0.51 -8.61 -4.65
C GLU A 32 -0.91 -8.49 -5.20
N CYS A 33 -1.59 -7.39 -4.89
CA CYS A 33 -2.85 -7.07 -5.53
C CYS A 33 -2.59 -6.49 -6.93
N VAL A 34 -3.16 -7.14 -7.95
CA VAL A 34 -3.01 -6.74 -9.35
C VAL A 34 -4.29 -6.09 -9.87
N ARG A 35 -4.15 -5.23 -10.90
CA ARG A 35 -5.30 -4.65 -11.58
C ARG A 35 -5.85 -5.61 -12.64
N MET A 36 -7.16 -5.81 -12.62
CA MET A 36 -7.88 -6.56 -13.65
C MET A 36 -8.89 -5.66 -14.34
N PHE A 37 -9.12 -5.90 -15.63
CA PHE A 37 -10.04 -5.09 -16.44
C PHE A 37 -11.30 -5.89 -16.79
N HIS A 38 -12.44 -5.23 -16.73
CA HIS A 38 -13.72 -5.73 -17.24
C HIS A 38 -14.29 -4.75 -18.27
N SER A 39 -15.42 -5.08 -18.87
CA SER A 39 -16.00 -4.34 -20.01
C SER A 39 -16.42 -2.89 -19.70
N LYS A 40 -16.41 -2.48 -18.43
CA LYS A 40 -16.86 -1.16 -17.97
C LYS A 40 -15.83 -0.42 -17.11
N GLY A 41 -14.64 -0.99 -16.92
CA GLY A 41 -13.63 -0.43 -16.03
C GLY A 41 -12.67 -1.49 -15.51
N ASP A 42 -12.31 -1.37 -14.24
CA ASP A 42 -11.29 -2.18 -13.59
C ASP A 42 -11.60 -2.47 -12.13
N VAL A 43 -10.95 -3.50 -11.61
CA VAL A 43 -10.91 -3.89 -10.20
C VAL A 43 -9.47 -4.21 -9.78
N GLY A 44 -9.24 -4.36 -8.49
CA GLY A 44 -7.92 -4.61 -7.92
C GLY A 44 -7.15 -3.31 -7.66
N CYS A 45 -5.82 -3.41 -7.66
CA CYS A 45 -4.95 -2.36 -7.13
C CYS A 45 -3.96 -1.87 -8.17
N PHE A 46 -3.68 -0.56 -8.16
CA PHE A 46 -2.71 0.03 -9.07
C PHE A 46 -2.14 1.33 -8.52
N SER A 47 -0.93 1.65 -8.97
CA SER A 47 -0.37 2.99 -8.84
C SER A 47 -0.62 3.78 -10.13
N LEU A 48 -0.88 5.08 -9.98
CA LEU A 48 -0.84 6.04 -11.09
C LEU A 48 0.57 6.59 -11.34
N ASP A 49 1.47 6.39 -10.37
CA ASP A 49 2.87 6.78 -10.48
C ASP A 49 3.64 5.70 -11.26
N LYS A 50 4.16 6.10 -12.42
CA LYS A 50 4.93 5.23 -13.31
C LYS A 50 6.29 4.87 -12.73
N ASP A 51 6.86 5.75 -11.94
CA ASP A 51 8.19 5.57 -11.33
C ASP A 51 8.10 4.87 -9.96
N GLY A 52 6.88 4.58 -9.53
CA GLY A 52 6.58 3.95 -8.24
C GLY A 52 6.47 4.96 -7.10
N SER A 53 5.63 4.61 -6.13
CA SER A 53 5.39 5.41 -4.94
C SER A 53 6.51 5.24 -3.92
N ARG A 54 7.06 6.34 -3.39
CA ARG A 54 7.94 6.35 -2.21
C ARG A 54 7.35 7.23 -1.13
N ALA A 55 6.94 6.63 -0.02
CA ALA A 55 6.11 7.31 0.97
C ALA A 55 6.40 6.84 2.40
N ARG A 56 6.06 7.68 3.38
CA ARG A 56 6.31 7.45 4.80
C ARG A 56 5.53 6.23 5.30
N LEU A 57 6.14 5.40 6.13
CA LEU A 57 5.44 4.29 6.78
C LEU A 57 4.58 4.81 7.95
N VAL A 58 3.31 4.45 7.95
CA VAL A 58 2.33 4.80 9.00
C VAL A 58 1.55 3.55 9.40
N SER A 59 1.46 3.24 10.69
CA SER A 59 0.68 2.12 11.21
C SER A 59 -0.73 2.54 11.65
N VAL A 60 -1.72 1.72 11.28
CA VAL A 60 -3.13 1.79 11.72
C VAL A 60 -3.49 0.40 12.24
N THR A 61 -3.38 0.21 13.55
CA THR A 61 -3.50 -1.11 14.20
C THR A 61 -4.81 -1.32 14.96
N SER A 62 -5.67 -0.31 15.06
CA SER A 62 -6.98 -0.37 15.72
C SER A 62 -8.04 0.39 14.94
N ALA A 63 -9.31 0.06 15.17
CA ALA A 63 -10.44 0.74 14.54
C ALA A 63 -10.45 2.26 14.84
N ASP A 64 -10.07 2.64 16.07
CA ASP A 64 -9.98 4.04 16.51
C ASP A 64 -8.79 4.80 15.92
N ALA A 65 -7.96 4.17 15.08
CA ALA A 65 -6.91 4.86 14.35
C ALA A 65 -7.37 5.30 12.94
N PHE A 66 -8.59 4.91 12.52
CA PHE A 66 -9.18 5.30 11.24
C PHE A 66 -9.89 6.65 11.32
N HIS A 67 -9.10 7.71 11.23
CA HIS A 67 -9.59 9.08 11.15
C HIS A 67 -8.95 9.82 9.98
N HIS A 68 -9.69 10.79 9.43
CA HIS A 68 -9.30 11.49 8.20
C HIS A 68 -7.96 12.24 8.35
N ASP A 69 -7.64 12.72 9.54
CA ASP A 69 -6.42 13.47 9.89
C ASP A 69 -5.23 12.59 10.30
N LYS A 70 -5.40 11.25 10.35
CA LYS A 70 -4.32 10.30 10.67
C LYS A 70 -3.13 10.44 9.72
N LEU A 71 -3.41 10.69 8.44
CA LEU A 71 -2.38 10.87 7.40
C LEU A 71 -2.14 12.35 7.18
N LYS A 72 -0.89 12.79 7.38
CA LYS A 72 -0.46 14.18 7.25
C LYS A 72 0.36 14.46 5.98
N GLU A 73 0.83 13.40 5.34
CA GLU A 73 1.62 13.43 4.11
C GLU A 73 1.44 12.10 3.35
N ASN A 74 2.00 12.02 2.14
CA ASN A 74 2.03 10.79 1.35
C ASN A 74 2.57 9.60 2.17
N SER A 75 1.73 8.59 2.36
CA SER A 75 1.96 7.49 3.29
C SER A 75 1.71 6.12 2.66
N ILE A 76 2.53 5.15 3.04
CA ILE A 76 2.23 3.72 2.93
C ILE A 76 1.70 3.27 4.28
N VAL A 77 0.47 2.78 4.28
CA VAL A 77 -0.26 2.44 5.50
C VAL A 77 -0.11 0.96 5.79
N LEU A 78 0.34 0.62 7.01
CA LEU A 78 0.34 -0.74 7.51
C LEU A 78 -0.94 -0.99 8.29
N LEU A 79 -1.65 -2.05 7.94
CA LEU A 79 -2.89 -2.44 8.58
C LEU A 79 -2.98 -3.96 8.78
N PRO A 80 -3.54 -4.44 9.88
CA PRO A 80 -3.89 -5.84 10.02
C PRO A 80 -5.04 -6.20 9.07
N ASP A 81 -5.03 -7.42 8.55
CA ASP A 81 -6.07 -7.98 7.70
C ASP A 81 -7.47 -7.82 8.29
N SER A 82 -7.66 -8.09 9.58
CA SER A 82 -8.94 -7.93 10.29
C SER A 82 -9.58 -6.55 10.10
N LEU A 83 -8.78 -5.48 9.97
CA LEU A 83 -9.24 -4.11 9.76
C LEU A 83 -9.33 -3.71 8.28
N PHE A 84 -8.81 -4.53 7.36
CA PHE A 84 -8.85 -4.24 5.94
C PHE A 84 -10.28 -4.42 5.38
N SER A 85 -10.90 -3.28 5.05
CA SER A 85 -12.08 -3.18 4.21
C SER A 85 -12.04 -1.84 3.47
N THR A 86 -12.78 -1.73 2.37
CA THR A 86 -12.90 -0.45 1.64
C THR A 86 -13.56 0.62 2.49
N GLU A 87 -14.54 0.28 3.34
CA GLU A 87 -15.18 1.27 4.22
C GLU A 87 -14.23 1.78 5.29
N ASN A 88 -13.39 0.92 5.88
CA ASN A 88 -12.41 1.36 6.86
C ASN A 88 -11.34 2.23 6.22
N VAL A 89 -10.76 1.81 5.09
CA VAL A 89 -9.73 2.60 4.40
C VAL A 89 -10.28 3.95 3.92
N ALA A 90 -11.54 4.02 3.50
CA ALA A 90 -12.20 5.27 3.11
C ALA A 90 -12.33 6.31 4.24
N LYS A 91 -12.16 5.91 5.51
CA LYS A 91 -12.12 6.84 6.65
C LYS A 91 -10.82 7.63 6.73
N LEU A 92 -9.74 7.16 6.07
CA LEU A 92 -8.48 7.89 5.95
C LEU A 92 -8.56 8.90 4.78
N ASN A 93 -7.73 9.93 4.81
CA ASN A 93 -7.59 10.83 3.66
C ASN A 93 -6.93 10.11 2.47
N GLY A 94 -7.74 9.68 1.50
CA GLY A 94 -7.30 8.94 0.32
C GLY A 94 -6.28 9.67 -0.55
N ALA A 95 -6.20 11.01 -0.51
CA ALA A 95 -5.21 11.77 -1.28
C ALA A 95 -3.76 11.48 -0.84
N PHE A 96 -3.58 11.11 0.43
CA PHE A 96 -2.29 10.79 1.03
C PHE A 96 -1.94 9.30 0.98
N ILE A 97 -2.86 8.42 0.60
CA ILE A 97 -2.56 7.00 0.49
C ILE A 97 -1.76 6.75 -0.79
N LYS A 98 -0.54 6.23 -0.64
CA LYS A 98 0.33 5.81 -1.75
C LYS A 98 0.57 4.32 -1.81
N GLY A 99 0.04 3.58 -0.84
CA GLY A 99 0.04 2.13 -0.82
C GLY A 99 -0.42 1.58 0.53
N LEU A 100 -0.78 0.31 0.54
CA LEU A 100 -1.17 -0.43 1.73
C LEU A 100 -0.28 -1.67 1.90
N LEU A 101 0.15 -1.93 3.14
CA LEU A 101 0.72 -3.20 3.57
C LEU A 101 -0.27 -3.87 4.51
N VAL A 102 -0.92 -4.92 4.04
CA VAL A 102 -1.88 -5.71 4.82
C VAL A 102 -1.13 -6.89 5.41
N TYR A 103 -1.29 -7.19 6.69
CA TYR A 103 -0.62 -8.35 7.29
C TYR A 103 -1.59 -9.26 8.03
N PRO A 104 -1.37 -10.58 7.98
CA PRO A 104 -2.23 -11.53 8.67
C PRO A 104 -2.05 -11.36 10.18
N THR A 105 -3.16 -11.44 10.90
CA THR A 105 -3.17 -11.53 12.35
C THR A 105 -3.46 -12.96 12.77
N SER A 106 -2.77 -13.46 13.80
CA SER A 106 -2.93 -14.84 14.30
C SER A 106 -4.37 -15.25 14.66
N SER A 107 -5.28 -14.28 14.85
CA SER A 107 -6.71 -14.48 15.10
C SER A 107 -7.61 -14.53 13.85
N SER A 108 -7.10 -14.25 12.65
CA SER A 108 -7.95 -14.07 11.44
C SER A 108 -8.29 -15.35 10.66
N SER A 109 -7.66 -16.48 11.03
CA SER A 109 -7.55 -17.69 10.18
C SER A 109 -8.86 -18.38 9.76
N THR A 110 -10.03 -17.98 10.27
CA THR A 110 -11.32 -18.62 9.92
C THR A 110 -12.40 -17.68 9.37
N SER A 111 -12.14 -16.37 9.23
CA SER A 111 -13.20 -15.41 8.84
C SER A 111 -12.80 -14.36 7.79
N PHE A 112 -11.53 -14.31 7.40
CA PHE A 112 -11.08 -13.30 6.46
C PHE A 112 -11.38 -13.73 5.01
N ASN A 113 -12.31 -13.03 4.36
CA ASN A 113 -12.75 -13.32 2.99
C ASN A 113 -12.80 -12.03 2.15
N TYR A 114 -11.89 -11.92 1.16
CA TYR A 114 -11.77 -10.74 0.30
C TYR A 114 -12.93 -10.58 -0.71
N GLU A 115 -13.71 -11.63 -0.95
CA GLU A 115 -14.73 -11.67 -2.00
C GLU A 115 -16.02 -10.93 -1.59
N SER A 116 -16.87 -10.61 -2.56
CA SER A 116 -18.21 -10.07 -2.36
C SER A 116 -19.10 -10.97 -1.51
N THR A 117 -20.08 -10.37 -0.84
CA THR A 117 -21.17 -11.11 -0.17
C THR A 117 -22.07 -11.87 -1.14
N HIS A 118 -22.10 -11.42 -2.40
CA HIS A 118 -22.84 -12.01 -3.51
C HIS A 118 -21.90 -12.17 -4.71
N PRO A 119 -21.04 -13.21 -4.73
CA PRO A 119 -20.12 -13.49 -5.83
C PRO A 119 -20.89 -13.70 -7.15
N GLN A 120 -20.29 -13.32 -8.28
CA GLN A 120 -20.93 -13.36 -9.62
C GLN A 120 -22.29 -12.66 -9.70
N GLY A 121 -22.52 -11.70 -8.81
CA GLY A 121 -23.80 -11.02 -8.67
C GLY A 121 -23.92 -9.73 -9.46
N LYS A 122 -23.71 -8.61 -8.78
CA LYS A 122 -23.97 -7.27 -9.31
C LYS A 122 -23.16 -7.02 -10.58
N GLY A 123 -23.85 -6.68 -11.66
CA GLY A 123 -23.21 -6.33 -12.94
C GLY A 123 -22.85 -7.53 -13.83
N THR A 124 -23.20 -8.75 -13.43
CA THR A 124 -23.12 -9.95 -14.28
C THR A 124 -24.47 -10.27 -14.92
N VAL A 125 -24.48 -11.19 -15.89
CA VAL A 125 -25.72 -11.71 -16.47
C VAL A 125 -26.53 -12.48 -15.41
N ASP A 126 -25.86 -13.29 -14.58
CA ASP A 126 -26.50 -14.07 -13.53
C ASP A 126 -27.23 -13.19 -12.51
N GLY A 127 -26.64 -12.06 -12.13
CA GLY A 127 -27.30 -11.09 -11.25
C GLY A 127 -28.52 -10.41 -11.87
N VAL A 128 -28.54 -10.22 -13.19
CA VAL A 128 -29.69 -9.63 -13.92
C VAL A 128 -30.82 -10.66 -14.10
N LEU A 129 -30.47 -11.93 -14.34
CA LEU A 129 -31.42 -13.00 -14.58
C LEU A 129 -31.94 -13.66 -13.29
N ASN A 130 -31.29 -13.44 -12.15
CA ASN A 130 -31.70 -13.98 -10.86
C ASN A 130 -32.77 -13.07 -10.21
N PRO A 131 -34.05 -13.50 -10.14
CA PRO A 131 -35.14 -12.68 -9.62
C PRO A 131 -35.04 -12.39 -8.11
N VAL A 132 -34.24 -13.16 -7.38
CA VAL A 132 -34.00 -13.00 -5.92
C VAL A 132 -32.57 -12.52 -5.65
N PHE A 133 -31.90 -11.93 -6.64
CA PHE A 133 -30.55 -11.41 -6.48
C PHE A 133 -30.49 -10.36 -5.35
N GLY A 134 -29.57 -10.56 -4.41
CA GLY A 134 -29.39 -9.67 -3.26
C GLY A 134 -30.26 -9.98 -2.04
N GLU A 135 -31.22 -10.91 -2.16
CA GLU A 135 -32.05 -11.34 -1.02
C GLU A 135 -31.31 -12.32 -0.09
N TYR A 136 -30.30 -13.03 -0.61
CA TYR A 136 -29.49 -13.98 0.16
C TYR A 136 -27.99 -13.79 -0.12
N ALA A 137 -27.22 -13.61 0.94
CA ALA A 137 -25.77 -13.56 0.89
C ALA A 137 -25.17 -14.97 0.90
N TRP A 138 -24.72 -15.45 -0.27
CA TRP A 138 -24.00 -16.72 -0.40
C TRP A 138 -22.67 -16.73 0.35
N ASN A 139 -22.06 -15.57 0.52
CA ASN A 139 -20.82 -15.37 1.27
C ASN A 139 -21.03 -14.29 2.35
N PRO A 140 -21.74 -14.56 3.44
CA PRO A 140 -22.08 -13.53 4.44
C PRO A 140 -20.84 -12.90 5.10
N SER A 141 -19.69 -13.58 5.09
CA SER A 141 -18.40 -13.09 5.56
C SER A 141 -17.62 -12.24 4.53
N GLY A 142 -18.13 -12.12 3.30
CA GLY A 142 -17.44 -11.42 2.21
C GLY A 142 -17.29 -9.92 2.48
N ARG A 143 -16.10 -9.38 2.17
CA ARG A 143 -15.76 -7.96 2.35
C ARG A 143 -15.83 -7.13 1.07
N GLY A 144 -16.00 -7.77 -0.10
CA GLY A 144 -16.10 -7.08 -1.39
C GLY A 144 -14.84 -6.29 -1.78
N VAL A 145 -13.68 -6.66 -1.26
CA VAL A 145 -12.41 -5.99 -1.57
C VAL A 145 -11.95 -6.34 -2.99
N MET A 146 -12.15 -7.60 -3.43
CA MET A 146 -11.73 -8.03 -4.78
C MET A 146 -12.49 -7.34 -5.92
N SER A 147 -13.69 -6.84 -5.65
CA SER A 147 -14.49 -6.11 -6.64
C SER A 147 -14.29 -4.59 -6.60
N ALA A 148 -13.42 -4.10 -5.72
CA ALA A 148 -13.10 -2.68 -5.62
C ALA A 148 -11.96 -2.28 -6.56
N SER A 149 -11.99 -1.05 -7.06
CA SER A 149 -10.86 -0.41 -7.75
C SER A 149 -10.13 0.49 -6.76
N LEU A 150 -8.89 0.12 -6.43
CA LEU A 150 -8.06 0.81 -5.43
C LEU A 150 -6.93 1.57 -6.14
N PRO A 151 -6.95 2.92 -6.16
CA PRO A 151 -5.96 3.74 -6.87
C PRO A 151 -4.64 3.88 -6.09
N TYR A 152 -4.24 2.81 -5.42
CA TYR A 152 -2.96 2.63 -4.74
C TYR A 152 -2.63 1.13 -4.68
N PRO A 153 -1.33 0.76 -4.66
CA PRO A 153 -0.91 -0.62 -4.47
C PRO A 153 -1.30 -1.19 -3.12
N VAL A 154 -1.61 -2.48 -3.09
CA VAL A 154 -1.84 -3.25 -1.86
C VAL A 154 -0.98 -4.50 -1.92
N VAL A 155 -0.20 -4.72 -0.87
CA VAL A 155 0.64 -5.92 -0.72
C VAL A 155 0.30 -6.60 0.58
N GLU A 156 0.03 -7.89 0.52
CA GLU A 156 -0.12 -8.76 1.67
C GLU A 156 1.25 -9.23 2.14
N VAL A 157 1.58 -8.96 3.41
CA VAL A 157 2.83 -9.40 4.05
C VAL A 157 2.69 -10.88 4.44
N ALA A 158 3.70 -11.68 4.18
CA ALA A 158 3.64 -13.15 4.36
C ALA A 158 3.32 -13.61 5.78
N SER A 159 3.63 -12.81 6.82
CA SER A 159 3.34 -13.17 8.20
C SER A 159 3.33 -11.97 9.15
N GLU A 160 2.68 -12.13 10.30
CA GLU A 160 2.70 -11.18 11.41
C GLU A 160 4.14 -10.88 11.87
N ALA A 161 4.99 -11.90 11.94
CA ALA A 161 6.39 -11.76 12.32
C ALA A 161 7.19 -10.89 11.34
N LYS A 162 6.90 -11.00 10.02
CA LYS A 162 7.53 -10.13 9.02
C LYS A 162 6.97 -8.72 9.04
N ALA A 163 5.68 -8.57 9.31
CA ALA A 163 5.05 -7.27 9.47
C ALA A 163 5.64 -6.48 10.66
N ALA A 164 6.06 -7.16 11.73
CA ALA A 164 6.67 -6.54 12.90
C ALA A 164 7.91 -5.69 12.55
N GLU A 165 8.70 -6.10 11.57
CA GLU A 165 9.86 -5.32 11.09
C GLU A 165 9.42 -3.94 10.58
N PHE A 166 8.37 -3.89 9.75
CA PHE A 166 7.86 -2.65 9.18
C PHE A 166 7.03 -1.83 10.18
N LEU A 167 6.29 -2.50 11.07
CA LEU A 167 5.54 -1.85 12.16
C LEU A 167 6.48 -1.09 13.09
N GLU A 168 7.64 -1.66 13.42
CA GLU A 168 8.65 -0.97 14.23
C GLU A 168 9.22 0.26 13.52
N LEU A 169 9.44 0.20 12.19
CA LEU A 169 9.85 1.36 11.40
C LEU A 169 8.77 2.45 11.36
N ALA A 170 7.50 2.06 11.21
CA ALA A 170 6.37 2.97 11.27
C ALA A 170 6.21 3.62 12.65
N ARG A 171 6.42 2.86 13.73
CA ARG A 171 6.41 3.37 15.11
C ARG A 171 7.51 4.41 15.35
N LYS A 172 8.70 4.20 14.79
CA LYS A 172 9.79 5.20 14.83
C LYS A 172 9.39 6.50 14.13
N ASN A 173 8.58 6.42 13.07
CA ASN A 173 8.06 7.61 12.39
C ASN A 173 7.04 8.38 13.24
N GLU A 174 6.33 7.79 14.20
CA GLU A 174 5.31 8.51 14.98
C GLU A 174 5.89 9.68 15.79
N ARG A 175 7.18 9.58 16.15
CA ARG A 175 7.92 10.60 16.92
C ARG A 175 8.68 11.59 16.04
N ALA A 176 8.78 11.33 14.73
CA ALA A 176 9.47 12.20 13.80
C ALA A 176 8.52 13.30 13.32
N PRO A 177 8.87 14.60 13.40
CA PRO A 177 8.00 15.65 12.88
C PRO A 177 7.83 15.52 11.36
N VAL A 178 6.65 15.86 10.85
CA VAL A 178 6.32 15.80 9.40
C VAL A 178 7.13 16.83 8.60
N GLU A 179 7.46 17.96 9.22
CA GLU A 179 8.15 19.09 8.57
C GLU A 179 9.61 19.23 9.00
N SER A 180 10.14 18.32 9.82
CA SER A 180 11.51 18.45 10.31
C SER A 180 12.51 18.03 9.24
N THR A 181 13.40 18.95 8.88
CA THR A 181 14.62 18.67 8.12
C THR A 181 15.62 17.80 8.90
N PHE A 182 15.39 17.61 10.20
CA PHE A 182 16.25 16.85 11.10
C PHE A 182 15.52 15.60 11.62
N GLY A 183 16.05 14.42 11.31
CA GLY A 183 15.51 13.14 11.78
C GLY A 183 15.48 12.09 10.69
N VAL A 184 15.52 10.82 11.08
CA VAL A 184 15.39 9.69 10.16
C VAL A 184 13.91 9.41 9.93
N VAL A 185 13.46 9.51 8.69
CA VAL A 185 12.10 9.10 8.26
C VAL A 185 12.20 7.80 7.46
N TYR A 186 11.50 6.78 7.92
CA TYR A 186 11.45 5.49 7.26
C TYR A 186 10.35 5.48 6.19
N ARG A 187 10.72 5.15 4.95
CA ARG A 187 9.83 5.17 3.78
C ARG A 187 9.78 3.79 3.14
N GLY A 188 8.59 3.40 2.69
CA GLY A 188 8.42 2.27 1.79
C GLY A 188 8.50 2.70 0.32
N ALA A 189 8.76 1.74 -0.57
CA ALA A 189 8.72 1.91 -2.01
C ALA A 189 7.82 0.84 -2.64
N MET A 190 6.93 1.25 -3.56
CA MET A 190 5.95 0.36 -4.21
C MET A 190 5.82 0.73 -5.69
N ALA A 191 6.15 -0.19 -6.59
CA ALA A 191 6.16 0.02 -8.04
C ALA A 191 5.14 -0.88 -8.74
N TYR A 192 3.88 -0.44 -8.79
CA TYR A 192 2.74 -1.22 -9.30
C TYR A 192 1.93 -0.44 -10.34
N TYR A 193 2.61 0.06 -11.38
CA TYR A 193 1.94 0.79 -12.45
C TYR A 193 1.26 -0.17 -13.43
N PHE A 194 -0.08 -0.23 -13.39
CA PHE A 194 -0.90 -1.05 -14.28
C PHE A 194 -1.70 -0.21 -15.30
N GLY A 195 -1.09 0.86 -15.81
CA GLY A 195 -1.70 1.71 -16.83
C GLY A 195 -2.39 2.97 -16.30
N PRO A 196 -3.09 3.72 -17.18
CA PRO A 196 -3.69 5.01 -16.84
C PRO A 196 -4.92 4.86 -15.94
N ALA A 197 -5.36 5.97 -15.34
CA ALA A 197 -6.49 5.98 -14.40
C ALA A 197 -7.78 5.39 -14.97
N LYS A 198 -8.09 5.66 -16.25
CA LYS A 198 -9.29 5.13 -16.92
C LYS A 198 -8.85 4.15 -18.00
N MET A 199 -9.17 2.87 -17.81
CA MET A 199 -8.95 1.80 -18.77
C MET A 199 -9.96 0.69 -18.49
N ASP A 200 -10.46 0.08 -19.56
CA ASP A 200 -11.36 -1.07 -19.52
C ASP A 200 -10.79 -2.19 -20.42
N SER A 201 -11.41 -3.37 -20.41
CA SER A 201 -10.89 -4.50 -21.19
C SER A 201 -10.92 -4.22 -22.70
N ILE A 202 -11.91 -3.47 -23.18
CA ILE A 202 -12.08 -3.14 -24.60
C ILE A 202 -10.93 -2.24 -25.07
N SER A 203 -10.73 -1.11 -24.41
CA SER A 203 -9.65 -0.14 -24.70
C SER A 203 -8.27 -0.77 -24.53
N CYS A 204 -8.10 -1.64 -23.54
CA CYS A 204 -6.84 -2.30 -23.28
C CYS A 204 -6.47 -3.35 -24.35
N LEU A 205 -7.42 -4.20 -24.77
CA LEU A 205 -7.20 -5.26 -25.77
C LEU A 205 -7.19 -4.75 -27.22
N SER A 206 -7.81 -3.61 -27.48
CA SER A 206 -7.88 -2.95 -28.78
C SER A 206 -6.78 -1.89 -28.99
N PHE A 207 -5.91 -1.68 -28.00
CA PHE A 207 -4.86 -0.67 -28.07
C PHE A 207 -4.02 -0.79 -29.35
N LYS A 208 -3.79 0.34 -30.01
CA LYS A 208 -2.90 0.48 -31.16
C LYS A 208 -1.72 1.36 -30.80
N ASN A 209 -0.52 0.97 -31.21
CA ASN A 209 0.68 1.78 -31.01
C ASN A 209 0.70 3.01 -31.94
N ILE A 210 1.75 3.83 -31.82
CA ILE A 210 1.92 5.06 -32.62
C ILE A 210 1.99 4.83 -34.14
N TYR A 211 2.22 3.57 -34.56
CA TYR A 211 2.26 3.16 -35.96
C TYR A 211 0.93 2.57 -36.45
N GLY A 212 -0.12 2.57 -35.61
CA GLY A 212 -1.44 2.01 -35.94
C GLY A 212 -1.55 0.49 -35.80
N ASN A 213 -0.49 -0.20 -35.37
CA ASN A 213 -0.48 -1.65 -35.21
C ASN A 213 -1.10 -2.05 -33.87
N ARG A 214 -1.90 -3.13 -33.86
CA ARG A 214 -2.52 -3.68 -32.63
C ARG A 214 -1.42 -4.15 -31.67
N SER A 215 -1.44 -3.63 -30.44
CA SER A 215 -0.45 -3.90 -29.40
C SER A 215 -1.13 -3.88 -28.02
N PRO A 216 -1.90 -4.92 -27.65
CA PRO A 216 -2.65 -4.96 -26.40
C PRO A 216 -1.78 -4.60 -25.18
N LYS A 217 -2.38 -3.90 -24.20
CA LYS A 217 -1.70 -3.51 -22.96
C LYS A 217 -2.05 -4.40 -21.77
N CYS A 218 -2.84 -5.43 -22.00
CA CYS A 218 -3.21 -6.47 -21.05
C CYS A 218 -3.36 -7.80 -21.77
N LEU A 219 -3.45 -8.85 -20.97
CA LEU A 219 -3.78 -10.20 -21.40
C LEU A 219 -5.29 -10.44 -21.22
N PRO A 220 -5.91 -11.27 -22.09
CA PRO A 220 -7.28 -11.72 -21.93
C PRO A 220 -7.45 -12.66 -20.73
#